data_AF-A0A2T4DIE5-F1
#
_entry.id   AF-A0A2T4DIE5-F1
#
_cell.length_a   1.000
_cell.length_b   1.000
_cell.length_c   1.000
_cell.angle_alpha   90.00
_cell.angle_beta   90.00
_cell.angle_gamma   90.00
#
_symmetry.space_group_name_H-M   'P 1'
#
loop_
_entity.id
_entity.type
_entity.pdbx_description
1 polymer ?
#
loop_
_entity_poly.entity_id
_entity_poly.type
_entity_poly.pdbx_seq_one_letter_code
_entity_poly.pdbx_strand_id
1 'polypeptide(L)' 'METLGLELGYALDTFYFLVCAALVMWMAAGFAMLEAGLVRGKNTVEILNKNALLYGVACVAY' A
#
# COMPACT_ATOMS: atom_id res chain seq x y z
N MET A 1 26.13 -10.22 25.93
CA MET A 1 26.48 -9.39 24.74
C MET A 1 25.85 -9.94 23.47
N GLU A 2 25.60 -11.26 23.37
CA GLU A 2 24.81 -11.87 22.26
C GLU A 2 23.33 -11.45 22.23
N THR A 3 22.68 -11.24 23.38
CA THR A 3 21.26 -10.83 23.44
C THR A 3 21.01 -9.46 22.82
N LEU A 4 21.94 -8.51 23.01
CA LEU A 4 21.83 -7.15 22.46
C LEU A 4 21.85 -7.17 20.92
N GLY A 5 22.66 -8.04 20.31
CA GLY A 5 22.71 -8.19 18.85
C GLY A 5 21.42 -8.78 18.28
N LEU A 6 20.79 -9.72 19.02
CA LEU A 6 19.50 -10.30 18.64
C LEU A 6 18.36 -9.28 18.71
N GLU A 7 18.29 -8.46 19.76
CA GLU A 7 17.23 -7.44 19.89
C GLU A 7 17.37 -6.35 18.82
N LEU A 8 18.60 -5.95 18.50
CA LEU A 8 18.86 -4.94 17.48
C LEU A 8 18.55 -5.46 16.07
N GLY A 9 18.88 -6.72 15.78
CA GLY A 9 18.48 -7.41 14.55
C GLY A 9 16.97 -7.51 14.41
N TYR A 10 16.28 -7.97 15.47
CA TYR A 10 14.82 -8.07 15.49
C TYR A 10 14.12 -6.71 15.28
N ALA A 11 14.63 -5.64 15.89
CA ALA A 11 14.10 -4.29 15.71
C ALA A 11 14.28 -3.79 14.27
N LEU A 12 15.43 -4.04 13.65
CA LEU A 12 15.71 -3.67 12.26
C LEU A 12 14.88 -4.48 11.27
N ASP A 13 14.73 -5.79 11.48
CA ASP A 13 13.91 -6.65 10.63
C ASP A 13 12.43 -6.24 10.66
N THR A 14 11.91 -5.90 11.86
CA THR A 14 10.54 -5.40 12.01
C THR A 14 10.36 -4.03 11.36
N PHE A 15 11.33 -3.12 11.53
CA PHE A 15 11.31 -1.82 10.87
C PHE A 15 11.34 -1.95 9.35
N TYR A 16 12.21 -2.81 8.82
CA TYR A 16 12.28 -3.09 7.40
C TYR A 16 10.95 -3.65 6.88
N PHE A 17 10.30 -4.55 7.63
CA PHE A 17 8.99 -5.08 7.29
C PHE A 17 7.91 -3.98 7.22
N LEU A 18 7.90 -3.04 8.16
CA LEU A 18 6.97 -1.89 8.14
C LEU A 18 7.21 -0.97 6.94
N VAL A 19 8.48 -0.71 6.59
CA VAL A 19 8.83 0.08 5.40
C VAL A 19 8.37 -0.63 4.13
N CYS A 20 8.61 -1.95 4.00
CA CYS A 20 8.11 -2.75 2.90
C CYS A 20 6.58 -2.73 2.82
N ALA A 21 5.89 -2.86 3.95
CA ALA A 21 4.43 -2.79 4.01
C ALA A 21 3.89 -1.43 3.51
N ALA A 22 4.53 -0.33 3.90
CA ALA A 22 4.16 1.00 3.42
C ALA A 22 4.35 1.15 1.89
N LEU A 23 5.42 0.58 1.33
CA LEU A 23 5.67 0.59 -0.12
C LEU A 23 4.66 -0.24 -0.90
N VAL A 24 4.20 -1.37 -0.35
CA VAL A 24 3.15 -2.20 -0.97
C VAL A 24 1.81 -1.45 -0.97
N MET A 25 1.46 -0.75 0.11
CA MET A 25 0.23 0.06 0.17
C MET A 25 0.22 1.18 -0.89
N TRP A 26 1.38 1.73 -1.24
CA TRP A 26 1.52 2.72 -2.31
C TRP A 26 1.16 2.18 -3.71
N MET A 27 1.24 0.86 -3.94
CA MET A 27 0.87 0.24 -5.22
C MET A 27 -0.61 0.44 -5.56
N ALA A 28 -1.49 0.53 -4.56
CA ALA A 28 -2.91 0.76 -4.77
C ALA A 28 -3.18 2.12 -5.45
N ALA A 29 -2.44 3.16 -5.06
CA ALA A 29 -2.51 4.48 -5.71
C ALA A 29 -1.97 4.43 -7.15
N GLY A 30 -0.89 3.67 -7.38
CA GLY A 30 -0.32 3.46 -8.71
C GLY A 30 -1.29 2.78 -9.67
N PHE A 31 -1.98 1.72 -9.22
CA PHE A 31 -3.00 1.02 -10.01
C PHE A 31 -4.20 1.91 -10.33
N ALA A 32 -4.66 2.68 -9.33
CA ALA A 32 -5.78 3.59 -9.50
C ALA A 32 -5.49 4.66 -10.57
N MET A 33 -4.27 5.18 -10.64
CA MET A 33 -3.87 6.15 -11.68
C MET A 33 -3.68 5.53 -13.07
N LEU A 34 -3.22 4.27 -13.16
CA LEU A 34 -3.13 3.52 -14.41
C LEU A 34 -4.53 3.31 -15.03
N GLU A 35 -5.49 2.85 -14.24
CA GLU A 35 -6.86 2.64 -14.72
C GLU A 35 -7.58 3.95 -15.05
N ALA A 36 -7.30 5.01 -14.30
CA ALA A 36 -7.80 6.37 -14.58
C ALA A 36 -7.32 6.91 -15.94
N GLY A 37 -6.07 6.59 -16.35
CA GLY A 37 -5.48 7.02 -17.62
C GLY A 37 -5.90 6.19 -18.84
N LEU A 38 -6.30 4.92 -18.64
CA LEU A 38 -6.77 4.04 -19.72
C LEU A 38 -8.24 4.28 -20.09
N VAL A 39 -9.00 4.97 -19.25
CA VAL A 39 -10.42 5.27 -19.45
C VAL A 39 -10.61 6.68 -20.00
N ARG A 40 -11.69 6.88 -20.77
CA ARG A 40 -12.04 8.19 -21.33
C ARG A 40 -12.21 9.22 -20.20
N GLY A 41 -11.63 10.41 -20.38
CA GLY A 41 -11.60 11.49 -19.39
C GLY A 41 -12.92 11.80 -18.68
N LYS A 42 -14.05 11.71 -19.40
CA LYS A 42 -15.40 11.92 -18.84
C LYS A 42 -15.81 10.93 -17.75
N ASN A 43 -15.16 9.76 -17.67
CA ASN A 43 -15.43 8.70 -16.70
C ASN A 43 -14.27 8.47 -15.72
N THR A 44 -13.18 9.25 -15.80
CA THR A 44 -11.98 9.06 -14.98
C THR A 44 -12.27 9.19 -13.47
N VAL A 45 -13.13 10.14 -13.09
CA VAL A 45 -13.53 10.34 -11.67
C VAL A 45 -14.26 9.12 -11.11
N GLU A 46 -15.10 8.48 -11.93
CA GLU A 46 -15.88 7.30 -11.52
C GLU A 46 -14.97 6.08 -11.28
N ILE A 47 -13.97 5.89 -12.13
CA ILE A 47 -12.98 4.80 -11.97
C ILE A 47 -12.09 5.03 -10.76
N LEU A 48 -11.63 6.26 -10.55
CA LEU A 48 -10.82 6.60 -9.38
C LEU A 48 -11.60 6.36 -8.07
N ASN A 49 -12.87 6.75 -8.04
CA ASN A 49 -13.73 6.55 -6.88
C ASN A 49 -13.96 5.06 -6.57
N LYS A 50 -14.18 4.23 -7.60
CA LYS A 50 -14.30 2.77 -7.44
C LYS A 50 -13.05 2.14 -6.83
N ASN A 51 -11.87 2.53 -7.32
CA ASN A 51 -10.61 2.00 -6.78
C ASN A 51 -10.32 2.47 -5.35
N ALA A 52 -10.62 3.72 -5.02
CA ALA A 52 -10.50 4.22 -3.65
C ALA A 52 -11.43 3.47 -2.68
N LEU A 53 -12.66 3.18 -3.12
CA LEU A 53 -13.65 2.47 -2.32
C LEU A 53 -13.27 1.00 -2.14
N LEU A 54 -12.81 0.32 -3.20
CA LEU A 54 -12.29 -1.05 -3.11
C LEU A 54 -11.10 -1.15 -2.15
N TYR A 55 -10.16 -0.20 -2.23
CA TYR A 55 -9.02 -0.16 -1.33
C TYR A 55 -9.43 0.11 0.13
N GLY A 56 -10.37 1.05 0.35
CA GLY A 56 -10.92 1.34 1.68
C GLY A 56 -11.64 0.14 2.30
N VAL A 57 -12.44 -0.58 1.51
CA VAL A 57 -13.11 -1.80 1.97
C VAL A 57 -12.09 -2.91 2.26
N ALA A 58 -11.07 -3.08 1.43
CA ALA A 58 -10.02 -4.07 1.66
C ALA A 58 -9.26 -3.80 2.97
N CYS A 59 -8.94 -2.54 3.29
CA CYS A 59 -8.26 -2.15 4.53
C CYS A 59 -9.14 -2.34 5.79
N VAL A 60 -10.46 -2.39 5.64
CA VAL A 60 -11.39 -2.60 6.77
C VAL A 60 -11.72 -4.08 6.95
N ALA A 61 -11.73 -4.85 5.86
CA ALA A 61 -12.06 -6.27 5.87
C ALA A 61 -10.88 -7.19 6.26
N TYR A 62 -9.64 -6.76 6.00
CA TYR A 62 -8.39 -7.46 6.29
C TYR A 62 -7.49 -6.62 7.19
#